data_AF-A0A250Y097-F1
#
_entry.id   AF-A0A250Y097-F1
#
_cell.length_a   1.000
_cell.length_b   1.000
_cell.length_c   1.000
_cell.angle_alpha   90.00
_cell.angle_beta   90.00
_cell.angle_gamma   90.00
#
_symmetry.space_group_name_H-M   'P 1'
#
loop_
_entity.id
_entity.type
_entity.pdbx_description
1 polymer ?
#
loop_
_entity_poly.entity_id
_entity_poly.type
_entity_poly.pdbx_seq_one_letter_code
_entity_poly.pdbx_strand_id
1 'polypeptide(L)'
;MAATLTVEPAGRCCWDEPVRIAVRGLAPEQPVTLRASLRDEKGARFRAHARYRADAAGHLDLARAPALGGSFAGLEPMGLLWALEPDRPFWRLVKRDVQTPFVVELEVLDGHEPDGGRLLARAEHERHFMSPGVRRVPVRAGRVRATLFLPPEPGPFPGIVDLFGVGGGLMEYRASLLAGKGFAVMALAYYNHEDLPKTFEAMHIEYFEEAVNFLLDHPEVKGPGIGLLGISKGGELGLAITSFLKGVTAAVIINGSVAAVGGTIHYKDESVPPVSILRNRVKMTNDGLMDVVDALQSPLVEKKSFIPVERSDTTFLFLVGQDDHNWKSEFYADEVSRRLQAHGKEKPQIICYPEAGHYIEPPYFPLCRAGMHLLVGSNILFGGEPRAHAMAQVDVWKQLQTFLHKHLGGQS
;
A
#
# COMPACT_ATOMS: atom_id res chain seq x y z
N MET A 1 -34.72 14.15 -21.33
CA MET A 1 -34.55 13.99 -19.87
C MET A 1 -33.16 14.50 -19.51
N ALA A 2 -32.95 15.04 -18.31
CA ALA A 2 -31.61 15.44 -17.88
C ALA A 2 -30.71 14.19 -17.73
N ALA A 3 -29.42 14.33 -18.02
CA ALA A 3 -28.48 13.24 -17.83
C ALA A 3 -28.41 12.87 -16.34
N THR A 4 -28.36 11.58 -16.03
CA THR A 4 -28.26 11.07 -14.65
C THR A 4 -27.02 10.20 -14.54
N LEU A 5 -26.15 10.52 -13.59
CA LEU A 5 -24.95 9.77 -13.24
C LEU A 5 -25.25 8.89 -12.03
N THR A 6 -24.95 7.59 -12.12
CA THR A 6 -25.17 6.61 -11.06
C THR A 6 -23.87 5.87 -10.76
N VAL A 7 -23.63 5.59 -9.47
CA VAL A 7 -22.52 4.78 -8.99
C VAL A 7 -23.09 3.60 -8.20
N GLU A 8 -22.63 2.39 -8.49
CA GLU A 8 -23.04 1.15 -7.84
C GLU A 8 -21.82 0.46 -7.19
N PRO A 9 -21.91 0.04 -5.91
CA PRO A 9 -23.04 0.19 -4.99
C PRO A 9 -23.30 1.67 -4.64
N ALA A 10 -24.58 2.06 -4.53
CA ALA A 10 -24.97 3.44 -4.22
C ALA A 10 -24.77 3.82 -2.75
N GLY A 11 -24.51 2.83 -1.89
CA GLY A 11 -24.30 3.00 -0.46
C GLY A 11 -22.82 3.08 -0.10
N ARG A 12 -22.52 2.74 1.16
CA ARG A 12 -21.16 2.73 1.71
C ARG A 12 -20.27 1.76 0.91
N CYS A 13 -19.19 2.27 0.34
CA CYS A 13 -18.20 1.49 -0.40
C CYS A 13 -16.79 1.80 0.10
N CYS A 14 -15.98 0.77 0.35
CA CYS A 14 -14.62 0.94 0.84
C CYS A 14 -13.67 1.37 -0.28
N TRP A 15 -12.55 2.02 0.05
CA TRP A 15 -11.57 2.51 -0.92
C TRP A 15 -11.07 1.40 -1.86
N ASP A 16 -10.89 0.19 -1.34
CA ASP A 16 -10.34 -0.97 -2.04
C ASP A 16 -11.36 -1.78 -2.87
N GLU A 17 -12.62 -1.33 -2.96
CA GLU A 17 -13.69 -2.05 -3.66
C GLU A 17 -13.98 -1.46 -5.05
N PRO A 18 -14.27 -2.28 -6.07
CA PRO A 18 -14.68 -1.74 -7.36
C PRO A 18 -16.06 -1.09 -7.29
N VAL A 19 -16.28 -0.02 -8.06
CA VAL A 19 -17.59 0.58 -8.31
C VAL A 19 -17.91 0.56 -9.79
N ARG A 20 -19.18 0.43 -10.14
CA ARG A 20 -19.67 0.59 -11.50
C ARG A 20 -20.24 1.99 -11.65
N ILE A 21 -19.76 2.72 -12.65
CA ILE A 21 -20.23 4.07 -12.97
C ILE A 21 -21.00 4.01 -14.29
N ALA A 22 -22.19 4.59 -14.32
CA ALA A 22 -23.02 4.66 -15.51
C ALA A 22 -23.73 6.01 -15.63
N VAL A 23 -24.00 6.41 -16.87
CA VAL A 23 -24.74 7.62 -17.23
C VAL A 23 -25.92 7.23 -18.10
N ARG A 24 -27.09 7.81 -17.84
CA ARG A 24 -28.28 7.68 -18.69
C ARG A 24 -28.84 9.04 -19.09
N GLY A 25 -29.63 9.08 -20.15
CA GLY A 25 -30.29 10.31 -20.61
C GLY A 25 -29.37 11.24 -21.39
N LEU A 26 -28.28 10.71 -21.96
CA LEU A 26 -27.49 11.41 -22.98
C LEU A 26 -28.20 11.33 -24.34
N ALA A 27 -27.78 12.14 -25.30
CA ALA A 27 -28.19 11.94 -26.70
C ALA A 27 -27.52 10.66 -27.26
N PRO A 28 -28.15 9.99 -28.26
CA PRO A 28 -27.52 8.88 -28.96
C PRO A 28 -26.11 9.24 -29.44
N GLU A 29 -25.13 8.41 -29.13
CA GLU A 29 -23.73 8.59 -29.52
C GLU A 29 -23.09 9.92 -29.07
N GLN A 30 -23.65 10.57 -28.04
CA GLN A 30 -23.13 11.85 -27.54
C GLN A 30 -21.67 11.71 -27.07
N PRO A 31 -20.75 12.56 -27.55
CA PRO A 31 -19.41 12.66 -26.99
C PRO A 31 -19.48 13.32 -25.62
N VAL A 32 -18.87 12.71 -24.61
CA VAL A 32 -18.82 13.24 -23.25
C VAL A 32 -17.44 13.03 -22.64
N THR A 33 -17.09 13.86 -21.66
CA THR A 33 -15.90 13.69 -20.83
C THR A 33 -16.35 13.44 -19.39
N LEU A 34 -15.88 12.35 -18.80
CA LEU A 34 -16.05 12.11 -17.37
C LEU A 34 -14.81 12.61 -16.64
N ARG A 35 -15.04 13.33 -15.54
CA ARG A 35 -13.98 13.84 -14.67
C ARG A 35 -14.23 13.36 -13.25
N ALA A 36 -13.18 12.87 -12.60
CA ALA A 36 -13.15 12.61 -11.17
C ALA A 36 -12.24 13.63 -10.49
N SER A 37 -12.66 14.12 -9.33
CA SER A 37 -11.78 14.89 -8.46
C SER A 37 -12.00 14.59 -6.99
N LEU A 38 -10.93 14.68 -6.21
CA LEU A 38 -11.01 14.60 -4.75
C LEU A 38 -10.01 15.57 -4.12
N ARG A 39 -10.24 15.91 -2.85
CA ARG A 39 -9.27 16.62 -2.01
C ARG A 39 -8.83 15.71 -0.88
N ASP A 40 -7.53 15.68 -0.63
CA ASP A 40 -6.97 14.93 0.49
C ASP A 40 -7.11 15.71 1.81
N GLU A 41 -6.65 15.10 2.91
CA GLU A 41 -6.75 15.70 4.26
C GLU A 41 -5.86 16.93 4.46
N LYS A 42 -4.99 17.25 3.50
CA LYS A 42 -4.18 18.48 3.46
C LYS A 42 -4.71 19.49 2.45
N GLY A 43 -5.86 19.21 1.83
CA GLY A 43 -6.54 20.07 0.86
C GLY A 43 -5.96 19.99 -0.56
N ALA A 44 -4.96 19.14 -0.80
CA ALA A 44 -4.39 18.95 -2.13
C ALA A 44 -5.41 18.26 -3.03
N ARG A 45 -5.59 18.79 -4.23
CA ARG A 45 -6.56 18.28 -5.20
C ARG A 45 -5.91 17.23 -6.09
N PHE A 46 -6.64 16.15 -6.32
CA PHE A 46 -6.33 15.10 -7.28
C PHE A 46 -7.42 15.02 -8.34
N ARG A 47 -7.04 14.76 -9.59
CA ARG A 47 -7.96 14.70 -10.74
C ARG A 47 -7.59 13.63 -11.75
N ALA A 48 -8.61 13.07 -12.38
CA ALA A 48 -8.49 12.22 -13.55
C ALA A 48 -9.65 12.54 -14.50
N HIS A 49 -9.44 12.35 -15.79
CA HIS A 49 -10.51 12.48 -16.77
C HIS A 49 -10.35 11.47 -17.90
N ALA A 50 -11.47 11.10 -18.53
CA ALA A 50 -11.47 10.28 -19.72
C ALA A 50 -12.65 10.65 -20.63
N ARG A 51 -12.38 10.60 -21.94
CA ARG A 51 -13.36 10.86 -22.99
C ARG A 51 -14.09 9.58 -23.35
N TYR A 52 -15.40 9.67 -23.53
CA TYR A 52 -16.27 8.55 -23.88
C TYR A 52 -17.28 8.95 -24.94
N ARG A 53 -17.97 7.96 -25.47
CA ARG A 53 -19.14 8.13 -26.33
C ARG A 53 -20.28 7.28 -25.79
N ALA A 54 -21.46 7.86 -25.64
CA ALA A 54 -22.66 7.10 -25.28
C ALA A 54 -23.01 6.07 -26.37
N ASP A 55 -23.80 5.07 -26.04
CA ASP A 55 -24.38 4.16 -27.01
C ASP A 55 -25.56 4.80 -27.79
N ALA A 56 -26.13 4.05 -28.73
CA ALA A 56 -27.27 4.51 -29.53
C ALA A 56 -28.55 4.78 -28.71
N ALA A 57 -28.62 4.27 -27.47
CA ALA A 57 -29.72 4.53 -26.55
C ALA A 57 -29.44 5.74 -25.61
N GLY A 58 -28.27 6.39 -25.74
CA GLY A 58 -27.89 7.49 -24.86
C GLY A 58 -27.46 7.02 -23.48
N HIS A 59 -26.93 5.80 -23.37
CA HIS A 59 -26.35 5.24 -22.16
C HIS A 59 -24.83 5.16 -22.25
N LEU A 60 -24.16 5.36 -21.12
CA LEU A 60 -22.73 5.11 -20.97
C LEU A 60 -22.54 4.23 -19.73
N ASP A 61 -21.82 3.13 -19.87
CA ASP A 61 -21.49 2.23 -18.76
C ASP A 61 -19.99 1.95 -18.82
N LEU A 62 -19.25 2.36 -17.79
CA LEU A 62 -17.79 2.32 -17.77
C LEU A 62 -17.26 0.88 -17.71
N ALA A 63 -18.10 -0.08 -17.35
CA ALA A 63 -17.81 -1.51 -17.44
C ALA A 63 -17.91 -2.08 -18.87
N ARG A 64 -18.41 -1.29 -19.83
CA ARG A 64 -18.70 -1.74 -21.21
C ARG A 64 -18.13 -0.83 -22.28
N ALA A 65 -18.04 0.47 -22.02
CA ALA A 65 -17.56 1.46 -22.96
C ALA A 65 -16.10 1.80 -22.67
N PRO A 66 -15.18 1.62 -23.63
CA PRO A 66 -13.79 1.98 -23.44
C PRO A 66 -13.61 3.51 -23.40
N ALA A 67 -12.69 3.97 -22.56
CA ALA A 67 -12.18 5.32 -22.61
C ALA A 67 -11.43 5.55 -23.93
N LEU A 68 -11.71 6.67 -24.59
CA LEU A 68 -11.12 7.07 -25.87
C LEU A 68 -9.81 7.86 -25.69
N GLY A 69 -9.41 8.12 -24.45
CA GLY A 69 -8.22 8.89 -24.08
C GLY A 69 -8.50 9.95 -23.02
N GLY A 70 -7.45 10.59 -22.54
CA GLY A 70 -7.44 11.43 -21.34
C GLY A 70 -6.32 10.95 -20.43
N SER A 71 -6.57 10.91 -19.12
CA SER A 71 -5.67 10.30 -18.13
C SER A 71 -5.41 8.81 -18.38
N PHE A 72 -6.32 8.12 -19.09
CA PHE A 72 -6.18 6.72 -19.50
C PHE A 72 -7.04 6.43 -20.75
N ALA A 73 -6.88 5.25 -21.34
CA ALA A 73 -7.65 4.75 -22.48
C ALA A 73 -7.96 3.26 -22.32
N GLY A 74 -8.93 2.76 -23.08
CA GLY A 74 -9.35 1.35 -23.04
C GLY A 74 -10.47 1.07 -22.04
N LEU A 75 -10.83 -0.21 -21.90
CA LEU A 75 -11.89 -0.65 -21.00
C LEU A 75 -11.37 -0.73 -19.56
N GLU A 76 -11.42 0.41 -18.86
CA GLU A 76 -10.84 0.59 -17.53
C GLU A 76 -11.91 1.15 -16.56
N PRO A 77 -12.76 0.29 -15.97
CA PRO A 77 -13.93 0.76 -15.20
C PRO A 77 -13.56 1.61 -13.97
N MET A 78 -12.38 1.33 -13.39
CA MET A 78 -11.84 2.04 -12.22
C MET A 78 -10.79 3.09 -12.60
N GLY A 79 -10.62 3.40 -13.89
CA GLY A 79 -9.61 4.33 -14.40
C GLY A 79 -9.68 5.72 -13.78
N LEU A 80 -10.89 6.22 -13.54
CA LEU A 80 -11.11 7.53 -12.92
C LEU A 80 -10.62 7.62 -11.46
N LEU A 81 -10.30 6.49 -10.81
CA LEU A 81 -9.77 6.45 -9.45
C LEU A 81 -8.28 6.17 -9.44
N TRP A 82 -7.82 5.12 -10.13
CA TRP A 82 -6.40 4.77 -10.11
C TRP A 82 -5.52 5.76 -10.90
N ALA A 83 -6.08 6.46 -11.90
CA ALA A 83 -5.37 7.44 -12.70
C ALA A 83 -5.44 8.87 -12.12
N LEU A 84 -5.86 9.03 -10.87
CA LEU A 84 -5.88 10.32 -10.19
C LEU A 84 -4.45 10.88 -10.07
N GLU A 85 -4.23 12.09 -10.56
CA GLU A 85 -2.95 12.79 -10.43
C GLU A 85 -3.12 14.05 -9.58
N PRO A 86 -2.12 14.41 -8.75
CA PRO A 86 -2.18 15.63 -7.97
C PRO A 86 -2.00 16.86 -8.86
N ASP A 87 -2.76 17.93 -8.58
CA ASP A 87 -2.51 19.25 -9.20
C ASP A 87 -1.11 19.79 -8.84
N ARG A 88 -0.62 19.41 -7.65
CA ARG A 88 0.71 19.77 -7.16
C ARG A 88 1.72 18.65 -7.51
N PRO A 89 2.78 18.93 -8.27
CA PRO A 89 3.83 17.96 -8.55
C PRO A 89 4.42 17.37 -7.26
N PHE A 90 4.80 16.09 -7.33
CA PHE A 90 5.48 15.36 -6.25
C PHE A 90 4.67 15.23 -4.95
N TRP A 91 3.35 15.44 -5.03
CA TRP A 91 2.45 15.29 -3.90
C TRP A 91 1.91 13.86 -3.83
N ARG A 92 2.06 13.23 -2.66
CA ARG A 92 1.49 11.91 -2.39
C ARG A 92 0.16 12.05 -1.67
N LEU A 93 -0.84 11.26 -2.06
CA LEU A 93 -2.17 11.30 -1.47
C LEU A 93 -2.11 11.06 0.05
N VAL A 94 -2.65 11.99 0.84
CA VAL A 94 -2.61 11.92 2.31
C VAL A 94 -3.93 11.44 2.87
N LYS A 95 -3.96 10.19 3.35
CA LYS A 95 -5.03 9.64 4.21
C LYS A 95 -4.46 9.19 5.56
N ARG A 96 -4.90 9.82 6.66
CA ARG A 96 -4.47 9.53 8.03
C ARG A 96 -5.65 9.20 8.95
N ASP A 97 -6.78 9.88 8.82
CA ASP A 97 -7.96 9.59 9.63
C ASP A 97 -8.89 8.60 8.92
N VAL A 98 -8.75 7.32 9.22
CA VAL A 98 -9.53 6.24 8.58
C VAL A 98 -11.03 6.26 8.90
N GLN A 99 -11.46 7.06 9.87
CA GLN A 99 -12.86 7.15 10.29
C GLN A 99 -13.70 8.01 9.32
N THR A 100 -13.04 8.89 8.56
CA THR A 100 -13.68 9.73 7.55
C THR A 100 -13.43 9.17 6.13
N PRO A 101 -14.43 9.22 5.23
CA PRO A 101 -14.21 8.85 3.83
C PRO A 101 -13.44 9.93 3.07
N PHE A 102 -12.95 9.59 1.88
CA PHE A 102 -12.75 10.59 0.84
C PHE A 102 -14.04 10.77 0.04
N VAL A 103 -14.37 12.01 -0.32
CA VAL A 103 -15.46 12.31 -1.25
C VAL A 103 -14.87 12.43 -2.65
N VAL A 104 -15.31 11.58 -3.57
CA VAL A 104 -14.94 11.65 -4.99
C VAL A 104 -16.09 12.34 -5.73
N GLU A 105 -15.81 13.53 -6.24
CA GLU A 105 -16.70 14.27 -7.12
C GLU A 105 -16.57 13.74 -8.54
N LEU A 106 -17.68 13.30 -9.12
CA LEU A 106 -17.78 12.80 -10.48
C LEU A 106 -18.64 13.75 -11.32
N GLU A 107 -18.13 14.16 -12.47
CA GLU A 107 -18.78 15.08 -13.38
C GLU A 107 -18.88 14.48 -14.78
N VAL A 108 -20.01 14.69 -15.45
CA VAL A 108 -20.21 14.40 -16.86
C VAL A 108 -20.29 15.73 -17.62
N LEU A 109 -19.32 15.96 -18.49
CA LEU A 109 -19.20 17.17 -19.29
C LEU A 109 -19.55 16.89 -20.76
N ASP A 110 -20.23 17.83 -21.40
CA ASP A 110 -20.58 17.76 -22.82
C ASP A 110 -19.35 17.90 -23.71
N GLY A 111 -19.19 17.01 -24.69
CA GLY A 111 -18.09 17.02 -25.65
C GLY A 111 -16.77 16.44 -25.14
N HIS A 112 -15.74 16.58 -25.98
CA HIS A 112 -14.37 16.08 -25.76
C HIS A 112 -13.36 17.20 -25.49
N GLU A 113 -13.86 18.42 -25.30
CA GLU A 113 -13.05 19.59 -24.98
C GLU A 113 -12.54 19.52 -23.54
N PRO A 114 -11.23 19.70 -23.27
CA PRO A 114 -10.61 19.41 -21.98
C PRO A 114 -11.20 20.17 -20.78
N ASP A 115 -11.60 21.43 -20.97
CA ASP A 115 -12.00 22.33 -19.87
C ASP A 115 -13.23 23.21 -20.18
N GLY A 116 -13.89 23.02 -21.33
CA GLY A 116 -14.97 23.89 -21.81
C GLY A 116 -16.36 23.26 -21.88
N GLY A 117 -16.48 21.96 -21.59
CA GLY A 117 -17.74 21.24 -21.69
C GLY A 117 -18.78 21.71 -20.69
N ARG A 118 -20.02 21.91 -21.14
CA ARG A 118 -21.15 22.21 -20.26
C ARG A 118 -21.40 21.01 -19.33
N LEU A 119 -21.59 21.25 -18.04
CA LEU A 119 -21.94 20.21 -17.07
C LEU A 119 -23.32 19.60 -17.41
N LEU A 120 -23.36 18.29 -17.62
CA LEU A 120 -24.57 17.52 -17.92
C LEU A 120 -25.14 16.83 -16.69
N ALA A 121 -24.27 16.27 -15.85
CA ALA A 121 -24.62 15.58 -14.61
C ALA A 121 -23.44 15.60 -13.62
N ARG A 122 -23.74 15.46 -12.33
CA ARG A 122 -22.74 15.29 -11.27
C ARG A 122 -23.21 14.29 -10.23
N ALA A 123 -22.28 13.65 -9.55
CA ALA A 123 -22.51 12.82 -8.38
C ALA A 123 -21.32 12.93 -7.43
N GLU A 124 -21.58 12.75 -6.14
CA GLU A 124 -20.54 12.58 -5.13
C GLU A 124 -20.59 11.14 -4.63
N HIS A 125 -19.43 10.54 -4.45
CA HIS A 125 -19.33 9.17 -3.96
C HIS A 125 -18.29 9.09 -2.84
N GLU A 126 -18.75 8.72 -1.65
CA GLU A 126 -17.89 8.51 -0.49
C GLU A 126 -17.14 7.18 -0.60
N ARG A 127 -15.82 7.23 -0.39
CA ARG A 127 -14.95 6.05 -0.35
C ARG A 127 -14.36 5.92 1.04
N HIS A 128 -14.81 4.90 1.77
CA HIS A 128 -14.50 4.71 3.19
C HIS A 128 -13.22 3.91 3.40
N PHE A 129 -12.56 4.12 4.54
CA PHE A 129 -11.35 3.37 4.90
C PHE A 129 -11.58 2.34 6.01
N MET A 130 -12.79 2.30 6.56
CA MET A 130 -13.24 1.27 7.49
C MET A 130 -14.48 0.60 6.92
N SER A 131 -14.48 -0.73 6.89
CA SER A 131 -15.67 -1.51 6.53
C SER A 131 -16.75 -1.41 7.61
N PRO A 132 -18.04 -1.64 7.27
CA PRO A 132 -19.11 -1.68 8.27
C PRO A 132 -18.79 -2.62 9.43
N GLY A 133 -18.99 -2.14 10.66
CA GLY A 133 -18.76 -2.94 11.88
C GLY A 133 -17.31 -3.14 12.31
N VAL A 134 -16.32 -2.73 11.50
CA VAL A 134 -14.91 -2.73 11.92
C VAL A 134 -14.74 -1.77 13.09
N ARG A 135 -14.13 -2.25 14.18
CA ARG A 135 -13.83 -1.47 15.39
C ARG A 135 -12.40 -0.97 15.32
N ARG A 136 -12.18 0.28 15.70
CA ARG A 136 -10.87 0.93 15.82
C ARG A 136 -10.54 1.11 17.29
N VAL A 137 -9.48 0.47 17.76
CA VAL A 137 -9.06 0.47 19.17
C VAL A 137 -7.61 0.96 19.27
N PRO A 138 -7.38 2.21 19.67
CA PRO A 138 -6.03 2.69 19.92
C PRO A 138 -5.34 1.90 21.04
N VAL A 139 -4.07 1.55 20.84
CA VAL A 139 -3.27 0.71 21.74
C VAL A 139 -2.14 1.53 22.36
N ARG A 140 -2.16 1.63 23.70
CA ARG A 140 -1.09 2.22 24.52
C ARG A 140 -0.77 1.26 25.66
N ALA A 141 -0.08 0.17 25.32
CA ALA A 141 0.28 -0.90 26.25
C ALA A 141 1.79 -0.89 26.47
N GLY A 142 2.24 -0.59 27.69
CA GLY A 142 3.66 -0.37 27.95
C GLY A 142 4.23 0.73 27.04
N ARG A 143 5.30 0.42 26.28
CA ARG A 143 5.85 1.32 25.25
C ARG A 143 5.20 1.16 23.87
N VAL A 144 4.40 0.12 23.62
CA VAL A 144 3.75 -0.12 22.33
C VAL A 144 2.77 1.01 22.01
N ARG A 145 2.93 1.62 20.83
CA ARG A 145 2.00 2.61 20.26
C ARG A 145 1.48 2.11 18.93
N ALA A 146 0.19 1.82 18.89
CA ALA A 146 -0.45 1.20 17.75
C ALA A 146 -1.94 1.53 17.70
N THR A 147 -2.61 1.10 16.63
CA THR A 147 -4.07 1.03 16.55
C THR A 147 -4.48 -0.35 16.07
N LEU A 148 -5.30 -1.03 16.86
CA LEU A 148 -5.86 -2.35 16.54
C LEU A 148 -7.22 -2.17 15.84
N PHE A 149 -7.36 -2.82 14.68
CA PHE A 149 -8.61 -2.90 13.94
C PHE A 149 -9.17 -4.31 14.07
N LEU A 150 -10.41 -4.42 14.53
CA LEU A 150 -11.08 -5.70 14.72
C LEU A 150 -12.31 -5.79 13.81
N PRO A 151 -12.54 -6.94 13.15
CA PRO A 151 -13.80 -7.20 12.46
C PRO A 151 -15.01 -7.13 13.43
N PRO A 152 -16.24 -7.03 12.89
CA PRO A 152 -17.43 -7.19 13.71
C PRO A 152 -17.45 -8.59 14.35
N GLU A 153 -17.97 -8.67 15.58
CA GLU A 153 -18.14 -9.92 16.32
C GLU A 153 -19.03 -10.94 15.56
N PRO A 154 -18.88 -12.25 15.84
CA PRO A 154 -18.01 -12.86 16.85
C PRO A 154 -16.58 -13.17 16.36
N GLY A 155 -15.59 -13.01 17.25
CA GLY A 155 -14.22 -13.51 17.08
C GLY A 155 -14.04 -14.96 17.59
N PRO A 156 -12.80 -15.43 17.77
CA PRO A 156 -11.53 -14.73 17.54
C PRO A 156 -11.13 -14.69 16.06
N PHE A 157 -10.28 -13.74 15.69
CA PHE A 157 -9.82 -13.49 14.32
C PHE A 157 -8.33 -13.79 14.16
N PRO A 158 -7.84 -14.19 12.97
CA PRO A 158 -6.42 -14.28 12.73
C PRO A 158 -5.77 -12.89 12.86
N GLY A 159 -4.72 -12.80 13.69
CA GLY A 159 -4.05 -11.54 14.03
C GLY A 159 -2.93 -11.19 13.07
N ILE A 160 -2.77 -9.90 12.74
CA ILE A 160 -1.71 -9.38 11.86
C ILE A 160 -1.08 -8.13 12.49
N VAL A 161 0.25 -8.06 12.49
CA VAL A 161 0.99 -6.80 12.71
C VAL A 161 1.28 -6.14 11.36
N ASP A 162 0.86 -4.88 11.20
CA ASP A 162 1.02 -4.08 9.98
C ASP A 162 2.08 -2.98 10.16
N LEU A 163 3.08 -2.96 9.29
CA LEU A 163 4.25 -2.08 9.36
C LEU A 163 4.48 -1.31 8.04
N PHE A 164 4.56 0.01 8.16
CA PHE A 164 4.94 0.91 7.07
C PHE A 164 6.42 1.26 7.07
N GLY A 165 6.88 1.86 5.97
CA GLY A 165 8.25 2.29 5.77
C GLY A 165 8.65 3.57 6.51
N VAL A 166 9.76 4.18 6.07
CA VAL A 166 10.21 5.49 6.54
C VAL A 166 9.16 6.55 6.21
N GLY A 167 8.84 7.38 7.19
CA GLY A 167 7.75 8.36 7.18
C GLY A 167 7.45 8.87 8.58
N GLY A 168 7.57 7.96 9.57
CA GLY A 168 7.18 8.21 10.94
C GLY A 168 5.67 8.31 11.11
N GLY A 169 5.24 8.49 12.35
CA GLY A 169 3.83 8.51 12.68
C GLY A 169 3.19 7.12 12.60
N LEU A 170 1.87 7.10 12.45
CA LEU A 170 1.08 5.88 12.33
C LEU A 170 0.22 5.97 11.07
N MET A 171 0.31 4.96 10.21
CA MET A 171 -0.51 4.80 9.01
C MET A 171 -1.50 3.67 9.25
N GLU A 172 -2.79 4.01 9.28
CA GLU A 172 -3.84 3.07 9.69
C GLU A 172 -4.62 2.49 8.51
N TYR A 173 -4.56 3.13 7.33
CA TYR A 173 -5.47 2.86 6.23
C TYR A 173 -5.37 1.44 5.66
N ARG A 174 -4.18 0.82 5.67
CA ARG A 174 -4.03 -0.57 5.21
C ARG A 174 -4.60 -1.55 6.22
N ALA A 175 -4.31 -1.35 7.50
CA ALA A 175 -4.86 -2.17 8.58
C ALA A 175 -6.39 -2.08 8.65
N SER A 176 -6.95 -0.88 8.54
CA SER A 176 -8.40 -0.68 8.61
C SER A 176 -9.16 -1.32 7.44
N LEU A 177 -8.60 -1.27 6.23
CA LEU A 177 -9.15 -1.95 5.05
C LEU A 177 -9.02 -3.48 5.17
N LEU A 178 -7.86 -3.98 5.64
CA LEU A 178 -7.61 -5.41 5.78
C LEU A 178 -8.47 -6.05 6.88
N ALA A 179 -8.80 -5.31 7.94
CA ALA A 179 -9.74 -5.78 8.96
C ALA A 179 -11.14 -6.08 8.40
N GLY A 180 -11.56 -5.37 7.34
CA GLY A 180 -12.77 -5.68 6.58
C GLY A 180 -12.74 -7.03 5.87
N LYS A 181 -11.60 -7.71 5.83
CA LYS A 181 -11.38 -9.02 5.20
C LYS A 181 -11.30 -10.16 6.21
N GLY A 182 -11.67 -9.90 7.47
CA GLY A 182 -11.78 -10.91 8.52
C GLY A 182 -10.54 -11.09 9.40
N PHE A 183 -9.64 -10.11 9.42
CA PHE A 183 -8.41 -10.14 10.23
C PHE A 183 -8.45 -9.13 11.39
N ALA A 184 -7.86 -9.49 12.54
CA ALA A 184 -7.51 -8.51 13.56
C ALA A 184 -6.17 -7.89 13.19
N VAL A 185 -6.12 -6.60 12.81
CA VAL A 185 -4.92 -5.98 12.24
C VAL A 185 -4.44 -4.82 13.10
N MET A 186 -3.23 -4.93 13.63
CA MET A 186 -2.59 -3.89 14.43
C MET A 186 -1.63 -3.06 13.58
N ALA A 187 -2.02 -1.84 13.23
CA ALA A 187 -1.11 -0.85 12.66
C ALA A 187 -0.11 -0.42 13.75
N LEU A 188 1.18 -0.70 13.54
CA LEU A 188 2.22 -0.48 14.55
C LEU A 188 3.11 0.69 14.16
N ALA A 189 3.15 1.72 15.01
CA ALA A 189 4.17 2.76 14.91
C ALA A 189 5.46 2.28 15.61
N TYR A 190 6.62 2.77 15.16
CA TYR A 190 7.90 2.42 15.80
C TYR A 190 8.85 3.63 15.97
N TYR A 191 8.51 4.79 15.39
CA TYR A 191 9.21 6.04 15.63
C TYR A 191 8.37 7.25 15.20
N ASN A 192 8.75 8.43 15.68
CA ASN A 192 8.16 9.74 15.38
C ASN A 192 6.62 9.76 15.52
N HIS A 193 6.12 9.10 16.56
CA HIS A 193 4.69 9.02 16.87
C HIS A 193 4.50 9.08 18.39
N GLU A 194 3.66 9.99 18.87
CA GLU A 194 3.42 10.20 20.30
C GLU A 194 4.76 10.34 21.08
N ASP A 195 4.97 9.49 22.08
CA ASP A 195 6.13 9.41 22.96
C ASP A 195 7.25 8.46 22.46
N LEU A 196 7.11 7.90 21.26
CA LEU A 196 8.18 7.11 20.64
C LEU A 196 9.40 7.97 20.26
N PRO A 197 10.60 7.37 20.11
CA PRO A 197 11.79 8.06 19.63
C PRO A 197 11.55 8.86 18.35
N LYS A 198 12.17 10.03 18.21
CA LYS A 198 11.97 10.90 17.03
C LYS A 198 12.67 10.40 15.77
N THR A 199 13.70 9.59 15.92
CA THR A 199 14.49 8.99 14.82
C THR A 199 14.43 7.47 14.91
N PHE A 200 14.91 6.78 13.86
CA PHE A 200 15.00 5.31 13.80
C PHE A 200 16.46 4.82 13.68
N GLU A 201 17.42 5.62 14.15
CA GLU A 201 18.86 5.31 14.04
C GLU A 201 19.25 4.02 14.77
N ALA A 202 18.55 3.70 15.86
CA ALA A 202 18.63 2.44 16.58
C ALA A 202 17.22 1.86 16.75
N MET A 203 17.01 0.64 16.27
CA MET A 203 15.75 -0.08 16.38
C MET A 203 15.95 -1.32 17.23
N HIS A 204 15.19 -1.42 18.32
CA HIS A 204 15.29 -2.51 19.29
C HIS A 204 14.17 -3.52 19.04
N ILE A 205 14.53 -4.76 18.68
CA ILE A 205 13.57 -5.82 18.34
C ILE A 205 12.66 -6.17 19.53
N GLU A 206 13.10 -5.92 20.76
CA GLU A 206 12.29 -6.09 21.98
C GLU A 206 11.01 -5.22 21.96
N TYR A 207 11.02 -4.05 21.30
CA TYR A 207 9.82 -3.24 21.13
C TYR A 207 8.76 -3.99 20.31
N PHE A 208 9.20 -4.66 19.25
CA PHE A 208 8.33 -5.42 18.37
C PHE A 208 7.91 -6.74 19.02
N GLU A 209 8.76 -7.33 19.87
CA GLU A 209 8.40 -8.50 20.69
C GLU A 209 7.23 -8.19 21.62
N GLU A 210 7.26 -7.05 22.30
CA GLU A 210 6.13 -6.59 23.13
C GLU A 210 4.86 -6.40 22.31
N ALA A 211 4.96 -5.86 21.09
CA ALA A 211 3.80 -5.67 20.21
C ALA A 211 3.23 -7.01 19.71
N VAL A 212 4.09 -7.96 19.34
CA VAL A 212 3.69 -9.31 18.92
C VAL A 212 2.99 -10.04 20.06
N ASN A 213 3.56 -10.00 21.27
CA ASN A 213 2.98 -10.61 22.45
C ASN A 213 1.65 -9.96 22.84
N PHE A 214 1.57 -8.62 22.81
CA PHE A 214 0.32 -7.90 23.04
C PHE A 214 -0.80 -8.37 22.10
N LEU A 215 -0.49 -8.56 20.81
CA LEU A 215 -1.49 -9.02 19.85
C LEU A 215 -1.86 -10.48 20.05
N LEU A 216 -0.89 -11.35 20.35
CA LEU A 216 -1.13 -12.77 20.62
C LEU A 216 -1.99 -12.99 21.88
N ASP A 217 -1.78 -12.17 22.91
CA ASP A 217 -2.52 -12.26 24.17
C ASP A 217 -3.92 -11.63 24.11
N HIS A 218 -4.27 -10.95 23.01
CA HIS A 218 -5.57 -10.31 22.87
C HIS A 218 -6.69 -11.36 22.75
N PRO A 219 -7.78 -11.26 23.54
CA PRO A 219 -8.79 -12.32 23.63
C PRO A 219 -9.56 -12.58 22.33
N GLU A 220 -9.58 -11.60 21.42
CA GLU A 220 -10.20 -11.72 20.10
C GLU A 220 -9.21 -12.11 18.98
N VAL A 221 -7.98 -12.50 19.31
CA VAL A 221 -6.97 -12.98 18.36
C VAL A 221 -6.82 -14.49 18.50
N LYS A 222 -6.85 -15.20 17.36
CA LYS A 222 -6.99 -16.67 17.31
C LYS A 222 -5.74 -17.43 17.75
N GLY A 223 -4.54 -16.92 17.47
CA GLY A 223 -3.28 -17.66 17.65
C GLY A 223 -3.20 -18.95 16.80
N PRO A 224 -2.20 -19.82 17.03
CA PRO A 224 -1.13 -19.74 18.03
C PRO A 224 0.01 -18.78 17.65
N GLY A 225 0.02 -18.28 16.41
CA GLY A 225 0.92 -17.24 15.93
C GLY A 225 0.15 -16.14 15.20
N ILE A 226 0.85 -15.08 14.83
CA ILE A 226 0.32 -13.96 14.05
C ILE A 226 0.87 -13.94 12.63
N GLY A 227 0.21 -13.17 11.76
CA GLY A 227 0.76 -12.68 10.51
C GLY A 227 1.58 -11.40 10.70
N LEU A 228 2.51 -11.17 9.78
CA LEU A 228 3.18 -9.89 9.63
C LEU A 228 3.00 -9.37 8.21
N LEU A 229 2.68 -8.09 8.07
CA LEU A 229 2.58 -7.39 6.80
C LEU A 229 3.48 -6.16 6.83
N GLY A 230 4.53 -6.16 6.00
CA GLY A 230 5.51 -5.08 5.97
C GLY A 230 5.73 -4.55 4.57
N ILE A 231 5.82 -3.21 4.43
CA ILE A 231 6.27 -2.55 3.18
C ILE A 231 7.54 -1.73 3.43
N SER A 232 8.47 -1.73 2.47
CA SER A 232 9.69 -0.90 2.52
C SER A 232 10.50 -1.22 3.81
N LYS A 233 10.83 -0.21 4.62
CA LYS A 233 11.45 -0.39 5.95
C LYS A 233 10.63 -1.29 6.89
N GLY A 234 9.30 -1.29 6.77
CA GLY A 234 8.44 -2.23 7.50
C GLY A 234 8.61 -3.68 7.04
N GLY A 235 8.93 -3.90 5.76
CA GLY A 235 9.29 -5.21 5.23
C GLY A 235 10.68 -5.68 5.70
N GLU A 236 11.66 -4.78 5.74
CA GLU A 236 12.98 -5.04 6.34
C GLU A 236 12.85 -5.40 7.84
N LEU A 237 12.10 -4.61 8.60
CA LEU A 237 11.79 -4.92 9.99
C LEU A 237 11.02 -6.23 10.14
N GLY A 238 10.12 -6.55 9.21
CA GLY A 238 9.45 -7.84 9.16
C GLY A 238 10.40 -9.02 9.06
N LEU A 239 11.42 -8.93 8.20
CA LEU A 239 12.47 -9.95 8.12
C LEU A 239 13.29 -10.03 9.41
N ALA A 240 13.61 -8.91 10.05
CA ALA A 240 14.33 -8.91 11.32
C ALA A 240 13.49 -9.53 12.46
N ILE A 241 12.24 -9.11 12.62
CA ILE A 241 11.26 -9.63 13.59
C ILE A 241 11.17 -11.16 13.45
N THR A 242 10.94 -11.66 12.23
CA THR A 242 10.79 -13.10 11.97
C THR A 242 12.09 -13.89 12.13
N SER A 243 13.24 -13.25 12.07
CA SER A 243 14.56 -13.89 12.27
C SER A 243 14.94 -14.01 13.75
N PHE A 244 14.51 -13.05 14.57
CA PHE A 244 14.91 -12.93 15.98
C PHE A 244 13.83 -13.38 16.97
N LEU A 245 12.56 -13.34 16.59
CA LEU A 245 11.42 -13.64 17.45
C LEU A 245 10.70 -14.92 17.03
N LYS A 246 9.95 -15.49 17.99
CA LYS A 246 8.98 -16.57 17.75
C LYS A 246 7.55 -15.96 17.71
N GLY A 247 6.56 -16.78 17.37
CA GLY A 247 5.15 -16.35 17.36
C GLY A 247 4.67 -15.71 16.05
N VAL A 248 5.51 -15.62 15.01
CA VAL A 248 5.09 -15.19 13.66
C VAL A 248 4.96 -16.40 12.73
N THR A 249 3.74 -16.74 12.34
CA THR A 249 3.44 -17.89 11.50
C THR A 249 3.70 -17.61 10.02
N ALA A 250 3.30 -16.42 9.54
CA ALA A 250 3.40 -16.05 8.14
C ALA A 250 3.75 -14.57 7.98
N ALA A 251 4.55 -14.23 6.98
CA ALA A 251 4.92 -12.85 6.69
C ALA A 251 4.80 -12.51 5.21
N VAL A 252 4.14 -11.38 4.93
CA VAL A 252 4.06 -10.78 3.60
C VAL A 252 4.99 -9.58 3.56
N ILE A 253 5.98 -9.64 2.66
CA ILE A 253 7.03 -8.63 2.51
C ILE A 253 6.85 -7.93 1.17
N ILE A 254 6.43 -6.67 1.20
CA ILE A 254 6.21 -5.83 0.02
C ILE A 254 7.42 -4.92 -0.17
N ASN A 255 8.17 -5.08 -1.26
CA ASN A 255 9.36 -4.26 -1.56
C ASN A 255 10.29 -4.06 -0.36
N GLY A 256 10.56 -5.13 0.40
CA GLY A 256 11.42 -5.14 1.58
C GLY A 256 12.90 -5.35 1.26
N SER A 257 13.77 -5.08 2.23
CA SER A 257 15.22 -5.32 2.12
C SER A 257 15.68 -6.35 3.13
N VAL A 258 16.57 -7.26 2.71
CA VAL A 258 17.30 -8.17 3.61
C VAL A 258 18.52 -7.51 4.23
N ALA A 259 18.92 -6.34 3.74
CA ALA A 259 19.95 -5.52 4.34
C ALA A 259 19.32 -4.58 5.37
N ALA A 260 19.96 -4.39 6.53
CA ALA A 260 19.64 -3.27 7.40
C ALA A 260 19.97 -1.95 6.69
N VAL A 261 19.05 -0.98 6.64
CA VAL A 261 19.27 0.31 5.93
C VAL A 261 18.99 1.51 6.83
N GLY A 262 19.91 2.46 6.90
CA GLY A 262 19.73 3.76 7.57
C GLY A 262 19.76 3.75 9.10
N GLY A 263 19.52 2.62 9.76
CA GLY A 263 19.60 2.46 11.21
C GLY A 263 20.05 1.07 11.62
N THR A 264 20.65 0.96 12.81
CA THR A 264 21.13 -0.31 13.37
C THR A 264 19.95 -1.07 13.99
N ILE A 265 19.85 -2.36 13.70
CA ILE A 265 18.89 -3.27 14.35
C ILE A 265 19.59 -3.95 15.51
N HIS A 266 19.02 -3.87 16.71
CA HIS A 266 19.52 -4.48 17.93
C HIS A 266 18.53 -5.53 18.44
N TYR A 267 19.05 -6.65 18.91
CA TYR A 267 18.30 -7.61 19.69
C TYR A 267 19.22 -8.28 20.71
N LYS A 268 18.97 -8.03 22.01
CA LYS A 268 19.83 -8.47 23.10
C LYS A 268 21.29 -8.03 22.82
N ASP A 269 22.22 -8.98 22.81
CA ASP A 269 23.65 -8.74 22.58
C ASP A 269 24.04 -8.75 21.08
N GLU A 270 23.07 -8.98 20.18
CA GLU A 270 23.30 -9.00 18.73
C GLU A 270 22.92 -7.66 18.08
N SER A 271 23.68 -7.26 17.05
CA SER A 271 23.37 -6.08 16.24
C SER A 271 23.63 -6.32 14.76
N VAL A 272 22.72 -5.83 13.91
CA VAL A 272 22.85 -5.78 12.45
C VAL A 272 23.03 -4.31 12.04
N PRO A 273 24.27 -3.85 11.76
CA PRO A 273 24.53 -2.48 11.34
C PRO A 273 23.97 -2.19 9.95
N PRO A 274 23.60 -0.95 9.63
CA PRO A 274 23.09 -0.61 8.30
C PRO A 274 24.17 -0.72 7.22
N VAL A 275 23.78 -1.01 5.98
CA VAL A 275 24.68 -0.92 4.82
C VAL A 275 25.08 0.52 4.55
N SER A 276 26.28 0.69 4.01
CA SER A 276 26.82 1.97 3.58
C SER A 276 26.02 2.59 2.43
N ILE A 277 25.87 3.91 2.45
CA ILE A 277 25.26 4.69 1.37
C ILE A 277 26.35 5.17 0.41
N LEU A 278 26.32 4.69 -0.82
CA LEU A 278 27.22 5.01 -1.92
C LEU A 278 26.69 6.22 -2.71
N ARG A 279 26.89 7.43 -2.18
CA ARG A 279 26.38 8.69 -2.79
C ARG A 279 26.83 8.91 -4.23
N ASN A 280 28.01 8.41 -4.60
CA ASN A 280 28.53 8.48 -5.97
C ASN A 280 27.78 7.61 -6.98
N ARG A 281 26.84 6.76 -6.54
CA ARG A 281 25.97 5.94 -7.40
C ARG A 281 24.57 6.51 -7.58
N VAL A 282 24.24 7.61 -6.88
CA VAL A 282 22.99 8.33 -7.12
C VAL A 282 23.05 8.96 -8.51
N LYS A 283 22.01 8.74 -9.31
CA LYS A 283 21.89 9.30 -10.66
C LYS A 283 20.89 10.47 -10.63
N MET A 284 21.09 11.43 -11.52
CA MET A 284 20.12 12.49 -11.77
C MET A 284 19.34 12.18 -13.05
N THR A 285 18.02 12.26 -12.96
CA THR A 285 17.13 12.19 -14.12
C THR A 285 17.13 13.51 -14.88
N ASN A 286 16.64 13.49 -16.12
CA ASN A 286 16.49 14.70 -16.93
C ASN A 286 15.54 15.74 -16.28
N ASP A 287 14.60 15.28 -15.46
CA ASP A 287 13.61 16.12 -14.78
C ASP A 287 14.09 16.63 -13.40
N GLY A 288 15.38 16.44 -13.08
CA GLY A 288 15.97 16.92 -11.83
C GLY A 288 15.58 16.10 -10.60
N LEU A 289 15.04 14.89 -10.78
CA LEU A 289 14.79 13.93 -9.70
C LEU A 289 16.03 13.05 -9.46
N MET A 290 16.27 12.68 -8.21
CA MET A 290 17.30 11.70 -7.87
C MET A 290 16.78 10.28 -8.10
N ASP A 291 17.60 9.44 -8.73
CA ASP A 291 17.42 7.99 -8.77
C ASP A 291 18.45 7.35 -7.83
N VAL A 292 17.95 6.69 -6.79
CA VAL A 292 18.75 6.19 -5.66
C VAL A 292 18.83 4.67 -5.62
N VAL A 293 18.29 3.97 -6.63
CA VAL A 293 18.21 2.50 -6.67
C VAL A 293 19.57 1.80 -6.48
N ASP A 294 20.65 2.43 -6.94
CA ASP A 294 22.03 1.94 -6.85
C ASP A 294 22.82 2.50 -5.65
N ALA A 295 22.19 3.30 -4.79
CA ALA A 295 22.86 4.07 -3.74
C ALA A 295 23.20 3.24 -2.48
N LEU A 296 22.72 2.01 -2.35
CA LEU A 296 23.02 1.14 -1.21
C LEU A 296 24.13 0.14 -1.58
N GLN A 297 25.09 -0.03 -0.66
CA GLN A 297 26.08 -1.11 -0.79
C GLN A 297 25.38 -2.47 -0.73
N SER A 298 25.93 -3.45 -1.47
CA SER A 298 25.39 -4.81 -1.45
C SER A 298 25.64 -5.47 -0.08
N PRO A 299 24.62 -6.11 0.53
CA PRO A 299 24.79 -6.89 1.76
C PRO A 299 25.62 -8.17 1.53
N LEU A 300 25.93 -8.53 0.28
CA LEU A 300 26.89 -9.60 -0.03
C LEU A 300 28.34 -9.16 0.17
N VAL A 301 28.61 -7.84 0.06
CA VAL A 301 29.90 -7.22 0.38
C VAL A 301 29.94 -6.91 1.88
N GLU A 302 28.93 -6.20 2.39
CA GLU A 302 28.79 -5.85 3.80
C GLU A 302 27.96 -6.89 4.56
N LYS A 303 28.51 -8.11 4.67
CA LYS A 303 27.80 -9.27 5.21
C LYS A 303 27.22 -9.10 6.62
N LYS A 304 27.78 -8.21 7.44
CA LYS A 304 27.28 -7.90 8.78
C LYS A 304 25.91 -7.23 8.76
N SER A 305 25.56 -6.55 7.67
CA SER A 305 24.27 -5.87 7.49
C SER A 305 23.17 -6.78 6.96
N PHE A 306 23.49 -8.04 6.64
CA PHE A 306 22.53 -9.03 6.16
C PHE A 306 21.71 -9.58 7.33
N ILE A 307 20.40 -9.39 7.30
CA ILE A 307 19.46 -9.91 8.30
C ILE A 307 19.46 -11.45 8.25
N PRO A 308 19.64 -12.16 9.39
CA PRO A 308 19.86 -13.61 9.40
C PRO A 308 18.56 -14.41 9.23
N VAL A 309 17.92 -14.27 8.07
CA VAL A 309 16.62 -14.88 7.72
C VAL A 309 16.62 -16.41 7.79
N GLU A 310 17.78 -17.06 7.70
CA GLU A 310 17.92 -18.50 7.91
C GLU A 310 17.47 -18.98 9.29
N ARG A 311 17.40 -18.07 10.28
CA ARG A 311 16.94 -18.37 11.65
C ARG A 311 15.41 -18.45 11.76
N SER A 312 14.69 -17.96 10.75
CA SER A 312 13.24 -17.91 10.78
C SER A 312 12.60 -19.27 10.48
N ASP A 313 11.46 -19.53 11.12
CA ASP A 313 10.55 -20.63 10.80
C ASP A 313 9.25 -20.13 10.12
N THR A 314 9.19 -18.83 9.81
CA THR A 314 8.02 -18.17 9.22
C THR A 314 7.88 -18.54 7.74
N THR A 315 6.64 -18.77 7.28
CA THR A 315 6.36 -18.87 5.83
C THR A 315 6.33 -17.47 5.23
N PHE A 316 7.05 -17.25 4.12
CA PHE A 316 7.14 -15.93 3.48
C PHE A 316 6.44 -15.87 2.11
N LEU A 317 5.79 -14.74 1.86
CA LEU A 317 5.38 -14.27 0.54
C LEU A 317 6.06 -12.92 0.26
N PHE A 318 6.82 -12.84 -0.83
CA PHE A 318 7.40 -11.59 -1.33
C PHE A 318 6.59 -11.06 -2.49
N LEU A 319 6.22 -9.78 -2.41
CA LEU A 319 5.50 -9.05 -3.45
C LEU A 319 6.39 -7.88 -3.88
N VAL A 320 6.86 -7.94 -5.11
CA VAL A 320 7.96 -7.09 -5.58
C VAL A 320 7.54 -6.29 -6.81
N GLY A 321 7.73 -4.98 -6.76
CA GLY A 321 7.70 -4.13 -7.96
C GLY A 321 9.04 -4.22 -8.69
N GLN A 322 9.02 -4.60 -9.97
CA GLN A 322 10.26 -4.72 -10.76
C GLN A 322 10.83 -3.37 -11.19
N ASP A 323 10.04 -2.30 -11.09
CA ASP A 323 10.45 -0.93 -11.37
C ASP A 323 10.66 -0.13 -10.06
N ASP A 324 11.08 -0.80 -8.99
CA ASP A 324 11.39 -0.15 -7.71
C ASP A 324 12.67 0.69 -7.81
N HIS A 325 12.51 2.01 -7.76
CA HIS A 325 13.62 2.97 -7.80
C HIS A 325 14.10 3.44 -6.41
N ASN A 326 13.46 2.99 -5.33
CA ASN A 326 13.94 3.26 -3.97
C ASN A 326 15.15 2.39 -3.64
N TRP A 327 15.07 1.09 -3.99
CA TRP A 327 16.14 0.11 -3.82
C TRP A 327 15.86 -1.17 -4.62
N LYS A 328 16.78 -2.13 -4.60
CA LYS A 328 16.69 -3.35 -5.43
C LYS A 328 15.84 -4.45 -4.78
N SER A 329 14.54 -4.24 -4.70
CA SER A 329 13.59 -5.17 -4.05
C SER A 329 13.64 -6.60 -4.59
N GLU A 330 13.72 -6.79 -5.92
CA GLU A 330 13.83 -8.13 -6.53
C GLU A 330 15.11 -8.84 -6.12
N PHE A 331 16.25 -8.12 -6.17
CA PHE A 331 17.53 -8.64 -5.70
C PHE A 331 17.45 -9.07 -4.23
N TYR A 332 16.85 -8.25 -3.36
CA TYR A 332 16.73 -8.62 -1.94
C TYR A 332 15.84 -9.84 -1.70
N ALA A 333 14.70 -9.95 -2.38
CA ALA A 333 13.83 -11.13 -2.28
C ALA A 333 14.55 -12.41 -2.75
N ASP A 334 15.32 -12.31 -3.85
CA ASP A 334 16.16 -13.38 -4.35
C ASP A 334 17.24 -13.82 -3.35
N GLU A 335 17.94 -12.87 -2.73
CA GLU A 335 18.96 -13.18 -1.73
C GLU A 335 18.37 -13.82 -0.47
N VAL A 336 17.16 -13.43 -0.04
CA VAL A 336 16.43 -14.13 1.03
C VAL A 336 16.14 -15.57 0.62
N SER A 337 15.58 -15.77 -0.57
CA SER A 337 15.26 -17.10 -1.09
C SER A 337 16.48 -18.01 -1.17
N ARG A 338 17.62 -17.50 -1.64
CA ARG A 338 18.88 -18.25 -1.68
C ARG A 338 19.39 -18.57 -0.28
N ARG A 339 19.35 -17.60 0.65
CA ARG A 339 19.80 -17.80 2.03
C ARG A 339 18.99 -18.87 2.76
N LEU A 340 17.66 -18.83 2.62
CA LEU A 340 16.74 -19.81 3.20
C LEU A 340 17.02 -21.22 2.67
N GLN A 341 17.07 -21.38 1.35
CA GLN A 341 17.33 -22.69 0.73
C GLN A 341 18.72 -23.24 1.06
N ALA A 342 19.75 -22.39 1.15
CA ALA A 342 21.09 -22.80 1.57
C ALA A 342 21.15 -23.37 2.99
N HIS A 343 20.14 -23.07 3.83
CA HIS A 343 20.00 -23.58 5.19
C HIS A 343 18.86 -24.61 5.31
N GLY A 344 18.44 -25.21 4.19
CA GLY A 344 17.43 -26.28 4.17
C GLY A 344 16.00 -25.83 4.47
N LYS A 345 15.71 -24.52 4.41
CA LYS A 345 14.36 -23.98 4.55
C LYS A 345 13.61 -24.05 3.21
N GLU A 346 12.28 -24.02 3.28
CA GLU A 346 11.44 -23.99 2.09
C GLU A 346 11.70 -22.73 1.25
N LYS A 347 11.61 -22.89 -0.08
CA LYS A 347 11.71 -21.77 -1.01
C LYS A 347 10.48 -20.85 -0.82
N PRO A 348 10.67 -19.56 -0.50
CA PRO A 348 9.54 -18.64 -0.35
C PRO A 348 8.87 -18.37 -1.70
N GLN A 349 7.59 -18.01 -1.68
CA GLN A 349 6.91 -17.52 -2.87
C GLN A 349 7.35 -16.08 -3.14
N ILE A 350 7.73 -15.80 -4.38
CA ILE A 350 8.08 -14.45 -4.86
C ILE A 350 7.20 -14.16 -6.07
N ILE A 351 6.46 -13.06 -6.02
CA ILE A 351 5.67 -12.54 -7.14
C ILE A 351 6.25 -11.19 -7.53
N CYS A 352 6.76 -11.10 -8.76
CA CYS A 352 7.31 -9.89 -9.34
C CYS A 352 6.27 -9.26 -10.28
N TYR A 353 6.03 -7.96 -10.11
CA TYR A 353 5.09 -7.17 -10.90
C TYR A 353 5.88 -6.23 -11.83
N PRO A 354 5.84 -6.49 -13.16
CA PRO A 354 6.45 -5.60 -14.15
C PRO A 354 5.89 -4.19 -14.05
N GLU A 355 6.76 -3.19 -14.24
CA GLU A 355 6.37 -1.76 -14.28
C GLU A 355 5.65 -1.26 -13.02
N ALA A 356 5.77 -1.96 -11.89
CA ALA A 356 5.30 -1.51 -10.58
C ALA A 356 6.49 -0.97 -9.77
N GLY A 357 6.34 0.23 -9.21
CA GLY A 357 7.34 0.86 -8.34
C GLY A 357 7.27 0.49 -6.86
N HIS A 358 7.90 1.33 -6.04
CA HIS A 358 8.15 1.07 -4.62
C HIS A 358 6.87 1.05 -3.75
N TYR A 359 5.97 2.01 -3.94
CA TYR A 359 4.77 2.15 -3.08
C TYR A 359 3.58 1.36 -3.59
N ILE A 360 3.62 0.04 -3.43
CA ILE A 360 2.45 -0.82 -3.69
C ILE A 360 1.46 -0.68 -2.52
N GLU A 361 0.52 0.24 -2.67
CA GLU A 361 -0.54 0.54 -1.70
C GLU A 361 -1.76 -0.38 -1.86
N PRO A 362 -2.77 -0.30 -0.96
CA PRO A 362 -4.07 -0.93 -1.22
C PRO A 362 -4.68 -0.49 -2.56
N PRO A 363 -5.62 -1.26 -3.13
CA PRO A 363 -6.16 -1.00 -4.46
C PRO A 363 -6.67 0.43 -4.66
N TYR A 364 -6.46 0.94 -5.88
CA TYR A 364 -6.93 2.23 -6.37
C TYR A 364 -6.31 3.47 -5.71
N PHE A 365 -5.32 3.31 -4.82
CA PHE A 365 -4.45 4.42 -4.46
C PHE A 365 -3.66 4.90 -5.69
N PRO A 366 -3.72 6.19 -6.03
CA PRO A 366 -3.01 6.69 -7.20
C PRO A 366 -1.49 6.56 -7.02
N LEU A 367 -0.81 6.24 -8.12
CA LEU A 367 0.63 6.11 -8.17
C LEU A 367 1.30 7.46 -7.83
N CYS A 368 2.23 7.44 -6.88
CA CYS A 368 3.17 8.53 -6.64
C CYS A 368 4.52 8.16 -7.24
N ARG A 369 4.76 8.54 -8.51
CA ARG A 369 5.98 8.20 -9.25
C ARG A 369 7.25 8.81 -8.65
N ALA A 370 7.10 9.97 -8.03
CA ALA A 370 8.20 10.72 -7.42
C ALA A 370 7.69 11.60 -6.28
N GLY A 371 8.55 11.83 -5.29
CA GLY A 371 8.18 12.60 -4.10
C GLY A 371 9.33 12.73 -3.11
N MET A 372 9.11 13.57 -2.08
CA MET A 372 10.09 13.81 -1.03
C MET A 372 10.38 12.52 -0.26
N HIS A 373 11.64 12.08 -0.27
CA HIS A 373 12.10 10.94 0.53
C HIS A 373 12.80 11.45 1.79
N LEU A 374 12.20 11.22 2.96
CA LEU A 374 12.64 11.83 4.22
C LEU A 374 14.09 11.50 4.61
N LEU A 375 14.54 10.26 4.36
CA LEU A 375 15.92 9.86 4.67
C LEU A 375 16.94 10.46 3.71
N VAL A 376 16.55 10.68 2.44
CA VAL A 376 17.44 11.27 1.42
C VAL A 376 17.42 12.81 1.52
N GLY A 377 16.31 13.38 1.99
CA GLY A 377 16.11 14.83 2.10
C GLY A 377 15.88 15.51 0.74
N SER A 378 15.42 14.77 -0.28
CA SER A 378 15.19 15.27 -1.64
C SER A 378 14.08 14.49 -2.34
N ASN A 379 13.56 15.04 -3.44
CA ASN A 379 12.62 14.33 -4.29
C ASN A 379 13.34 13.23 -5.08
N ILE A 380 12.86 12.00 -4.97
CA ILE A 380 13.40 10.84 -5.67
C ILE A 380 12.35 10.19 -6.57
N LEU A 381 12.80 9.37 -7.51
CA LEU A 381 11.94 8.41 -8.20
C LEU A 381 11.58 7.23 -7.29
N PHE A 382 10.31 6.84 -7.30
CA PHE A 382 9.81 5.60 -6.72
C PHE A 382 9.49 4.55 -7.79
N GLY A 383 9.45 4.97 -9.06
CA GLY A 383 9.14 4.14 -10.21
C GLY A 383 7.66 3.78 -10.34
N GLY A 384 7.37 2.93 -11.31
CA GLY A 384 6.05 2.47 -11.69
C GLY A 384 5.44 3.23 -12.87
N GLU A 385 4.63 2.51 -13.64
CA GLU A 385 3.73 3.04 -14.67
C GLU A 385 2.27 2.97 -14.19
N PRO A 386 1.44 4.02 -14.41
CA PRO A 386 0.15 4.17 -13.74
C PRO A 386 -0.76 2.93 -13.83
N ARG A 387 -0.96 2.40 -15.03
CA ARG A 387 -1.85 1.26 -15.26
C ARG A 387 -1.29 -0.04 -14.68
N ALA A 388 -0.03 -0.35 -14.99
CA ALA A 388 0.61 -1.58 -14.53
C ALA A 388 0.69 -1.62 -13.00
N HIS A 389 1.09 -0.50 -12.39
CA HIS A 389 1.15 -0.36 -10.95
C HIS A 389 -0.23 -0.47 -10.29
N ALA A 390 -1.27 0.16 -10.84
CA ALA A 390 -2.64 0.04 -10.32
C ALA A 390 -3.14 -1.41 -10.35
N MET A 391 -2.85 -2.15 -11.42
CA MET A 391 -3.22 -3.56 -11.52
C MET A 391 -2.39 -4.44 -10.56
N ALA A 392 -1.11 -4.11 -10.37
CA ALA A 392 -0.27 -4.76 -9.37
C ALA A 392 -0.84 -4.58 -7.96
N GLN A 393 -1.27 -3.37 -7.56
CA GLN A 393 -1.92 -3.13 -6.26
C GLN A 393 -3.17 -3.99 -6.07
N VAL A 394 -4.02 -4.10 -7.11
CA VAL A 394 -5.23 -4.94 -7.08
C VAL A 394 -4.89 -6.42 -6.88
N ASP A 395 -3.88 -6.93 -7.59
CA ASP A 395 -3.46 -8.34 -7.45
C ASP A 395 -2.77 -8.59 -6.11
N VAL A 396 -1.82 -7.74 -5.71
CA VAL A 396 -1.12 -7.80 -4.41
C VAL A 396 -2.11 -7.89 -3.26
N TRP A 397 -3.17 -7.09 -3.29
CA TRP A 397 -4.22 -7.14 -2.28
C TRP A 397 -4.90 -8.50 -2.20
N LYS A 398 -5.14 -9.17 -3.33
CA LYS A 398 -5.72 -10.52 -3.38
C LYS A 398 -4.72 -11.59 -2.94
N GLN A 399 -3.46 -11.49 -3.38
CA GLN A 399 -2.40 -12.44 -3.04
C GLN A 399 -2.15 -12.45 -1.53
N LEU A 400 -2.00 -11.27 -0.91
CA LEU A 400 -1.76 -11.19 0.54
C LEU A 400 -2.94 -11.73 1.35
N GLN A 401 -4.18 -11.45 0.93
CA GLN A 401 -5.36 -11.98 1.62
C GLN A 401 -5.43 -13.50 1.52
N THR A 402 -5.20 -14.04 0.32
CA THR A 402 -5.21 -15.50 0.08
C THR A 402 -4.13 -16.19 0.91
N PHE A 403 -2.93 -15.62 0.93
CA PHE A 403 -1.80 -16.15 1.70
C PHE A 403 -2.06 -16.10 3.21
N LEU A 404 -2.51 -14.96 3.74
CA LEU A 404 -2.75 -14.80 5.17
C LEU A 404 -3.92 -15.66 5.66
N HIS A 405 -5.01 -15.78 4.88
CA HIS A 405 -6.11 -16.70 5.20
C HIS A 405 -5.63 -18.16 5.22
N LYS A 406 -4.82 -18.57 4.23
CA LYS A 406 -4.27 -19.93 4.17
C LYS A 406 -3.42 -20.28 5.40
N HIS A 407 -2.54 -19.35 5.81
CA HIS A 407 -1.54 -19.66 6.83
C HIS A 407 -1.96 -19.29 8.26
N LEU A 408 -2.94 -18.40 8.44
CA LEU A 408 -3.43 -17.97 9.76
C LEU A 408 -4.85 -18.45 10.06
N GLY A 409 -5.65 -18.74 9.02
CA GLY A 409 -7.04 -19.17 9.18
C GLY A 409 -7.18 -20.54 9.85
N GLY A 410 -6.13 -21.37 9.82
CA GLY A 410 -6.14 -22.77 10.26
C GLY A 410 -7.00 -23.63 9.34
N GLN A 411 -6.52 -24.82 8.97
CA GLN A 411 -7.45 -25.86 8.54
C GLN A 411 -8.23 -26.28 9.79
N SER A 412 -9.52 -25.99 9.81
CA SER A 412 -10.47 -26.60 10.75
C SER A 412 -10.57 -28.09 10.52
#